data_AF-A2DX06-F1
#
_entry.id   AF-A2DX06-F1
#
_cell.length_a   1.000
_cell.length_b   1.000
_cell.length_c   1.000
_cell.angle_alpha   90.00
_cell.angle_beta   90.00
_cell.angle_gamma   90.00
#
_symmetry.space_group_name_H-M   'P 1'
#
loop_
_entity.id
_entity.type
_entity.pdbx_description
1 polymer ?
#
loop_
_entity_poly.entity_id
_entity_poly.type
_entity_poly.pdbx_seq_one_letter_code
_entity_poly.pdbx_strand_id
1 'polypeptide(L)'
;MMFVPQEIKDKGIRVLNPKHFSEITLDIARYLGLKINYVYTKPSDQVFAKKIWIINTLEQSHGLTSGGIERIRAIVFEKEEYKKIKPERYVVANRIVGSNRFIDNADELVRVLNIKTKLERGARWIRDDKFYDVPIMEIIKYWMSLKVIVTVQGSNIYNGIFMHEKTGMVLLFSNRIDLPNMQFCTHLHVFMIGVIHPGRHFNCGSPQPTNYTDMISYTQRVVDAVYNGGWKSLEGLTEILQSSYPVTNITDFILNYTRIYY
;
A
#
# COMPACT_ATOMS: atom_id res chain seq x y z
N MET A 1 15.35 7.98 -2.12
CA MET A 1 15.92 8.27 -0.78
C MET A 1 16.45 7.01 -0.08
N MET A 2 15.80 5.85 -0.24
CA MET A 2 16.22 4.59 0.39
C MET A 2 17.52 3.97 -0.17
N PHE A 3 17.94 4.44 -1.35
CA PHE A 3 19.17 4.04 -2.02
C PHE A 3 20.30 5.07 -1.87
N VAL A 4 20.12 6.10 -1.03
CA VAL A 4 21.18 7.05 -0.73
C VAL A 4 22.24 6.34 0.13
N PRO A 5 23.53 6.36 -0.23
CA PRO A 5 24.62 5.87 0.61
C PRO A 5 24.60 6.46 2.03
N GLN A 6 24.96 5.67 3.04
CA GLN A 6 24.91 6.09 4.44
C GLN A 6 25.75 7.35 4.69
N GLU A 7 26.96 7.42 4.11
CA GLU A 7 27.84 8.59 4.19
C GLU A 7 27.21 9.91 3.72
N ILE A 8 26.25 9.84 2.79
CA ILE A 8 25.52 11.01 2.28
C ILE A 8 24.36 11.33 3.23
N LYS A 9 23.66 10.30 3.72
CA LYS A 9 22.58 10.48 4.73
C LYS A 9 23.10 11.17 5.98
N ASP A 10 24.28 10.78 6.47
CA ASP A 10 24.87 11.30 7.70
C ASP A 10 25.21 12.79 7.62
N LYS A 11 25.72 13.21 6.45
CA LYS A 11 26.05 14.61 6.11
C LYS A 11 24.82 15.48 5.87
N GLY A 12 23.67 14.87 5.58
CA GLY A 12 22.45 15.55 5.19
C GLY A 12 22.34 15.75 3.68
N ILE A 13 21.10 15.75 3.20
CA ILE A 13 20.76 15.73 1.77
C ILE A 13 20.00 17.01 1.44
N ARG A 14 20.41 17.67 0.36
CA ARG A 14 19.63 18.74 -0.27
C ARG A 14 18.87 18.16 -1.46
N VAL A 15 17.56 18.31 -1.47
CA VAL A 15 16.68 17.79 -2.53
C VAL A 15 15.85 18.94 -3.07
N LEU A 16 15.60 18.97 -4.38
CA LEU A 16 14.65 19.94 -4.94
C LEU A 16 13.27 19.74 -4.31
N ASN A 17 12.56 20.83 -4.02
CA ASN A 17 11.24 20.69 -3.42
C ASN A 17 10.29 19.93 -4.37
N PRO A 18 9.48 18.99 -3.86
CA PRO A 18 8.47 18.37 -4.70
C PRO A 18 7.35 19.39 -4.97
N LYS A 19 6.78 19.35 -6.19
CA LYS A 19 5.68 20.23 -6.60
C LYS A 19 4.42 20.06 -5.73
N HIS A 20 4.23 18.86 -5.18
CA HIS A 20 3.08 18.50 -4.35
C HIS A 20 3.57 17.77 -3.10
N PHE A 21 2.83 17.89 -2.00
CA PHE A 21 3.04 17.13 -0.77
C PHE A 21 4.43 17.32 -0.11
N SER A 22 5.00 18.52 -0.21
CA SER A 22 6.33 18.83 0.33
C SER A 22 6.41 18.66 1.84
N GLU A 23 5.44 19.19 2.59
CA GLU A 23 5.38 19.14 4.05
C GLU A 23 5.32 17.70 4.57
N ILE A 24 4.33 16.92 4.13
CA ILE A 24 4.20 15.51 4.54
C ILE A 24 5.42 14.68 4.12
N THR A 25 6.05 14.98 2.98
CA THR A 25 7.28 14.29 2.56
C THR A 25 8.45 14.60 3.52
N LEU A 26 8.55 15.83 4.04
CA LEU A 26 9.54 16.16 5.07
C LEU A 26 9.24 15.47 6.39
N ASP A 27 7.97 15.41 6.78
CA ASP A 27 7.59 14.77 8.03
C ASP A 27 7.88 13.27 7.99
N ILE A 28 7.60 12.61 6.86
CA ILE A 28 8.01 11.21 6.62
C ILE A 28 9.54 11.09 6.64
N ALA A 29 10.27 11.98 5.97
CA ALA A 29 11.73 11.94 5.95
C ALA A 29 12.33 12.08 7.36
N ARG A 30 11.84 13.05 8.15
CA ARG A 30 12.23 13.26 9.55
C ARG A 30 11.90 12.05 10.40
N TYR A 31 10.70 11.51 10.24
CA TYR A 31 10.28 10.30 10.94
C TYR A 31 11.21 9.12 10.64
N LEU A 32 11.66 8.96 9.39
CA LEU A 32 12.66 7.95 8.99
C LEU A 32 14.09 8.29 9.41
N GLY A 33 14.32 9.39 10.13
CA GLY A 33 15.66 9.83 10.56
C GLY A 33 16.52 10.40 9.43
N LEU A 34 15.92 10.77 8.30
CA LEU A 34 16.64 11.35 7.17
C LEU A 34 16.80 12.85 7.37
N LYS A 35 18.05 13.32 7.31
CA LYS A 35 18.39 14.75 7.38
C LYS A 35 18.19 15.41 6.01
N ILE A 36 16.94 15.70 5.64
CA ILE A 36 16.59 16.29 4.34
C ILE A 36 16.29 17.77 4.48
N ASN A 37 16.89 18.56 3.59
CA ASN A 37 16.58 19.97 3.42
C ASN A 37 16.12 20.20 1.99
N TYR A 38 15.01 20.91 1.80
CA TYR A 38 14.59 21.30 0.47
C TYR A 38 15.35 22.52 -0.04
N VAL A 39 15.69 22.45 -1.31
CA VAL A 39 16.07 23.62 -2.11
C VAL A 39 14.80 24.05 -2.83
N TYR A 40 14.25 25.19 -2.43
CA TYR A 40 13.09 25.78 -3.07
C TYR A 40 13.54 26.52 -4.32
N THR A 41 13.03 26.10 -5.46
CA THR A 41 13.40 26.64 -6.77
C THR A 41 12.16 26.92 -7.60
N LYS A 42 12.18 28.01 -8.36
CA LYS A 42 11.24 28.24 -9.46
C LYS A 42 11.73 27.48 -10.72
N PRO A 43 10.85 27.22 -11.70
CA PRO A 43 11.25 26.56 -12.95
C PRO A 43 12.38 27.27 -13.72
N SER A 44 12.56 28.58 -13.51
CA SER A 44 13.61 29.39 -14.14
C SER A 44 14.94 29.41 -13.38
N ASP A 45 14.98 28.89 -12.15
CA ASP A 45 16.15 29.00 -11.30
C ASP A 45 17.25 28.04 -11.75
N GLN A 46 18.51 28.49 -11.67
CA GLN A 46 19.67 27.65 -11.89
C GLN A 46 20.36 27.37 -10.54
N VAL A 47 20.54 26.09 -10.22
CA VAL A 47 21.22 25.69 -8.97
C VAL A 47 22.61 25.19 -9.30
N PHE A 48 23.62 25.94 -8.88
CA PHE A 48 25.00 25.47 -8.94
C PHE A 48 25.29 24.50 -7.78
N ALA A 49 25.84 23.34 -8.11
CA ALA A 49 26.24 22.35 -7.13
C ALA A 49 27.66 21.85 -7.43
N LYS A 50 28.51 21.81 -6.40
CA LYS A 50 29.87 21.25 -6.51
C LYS A 50 29.87 19.75 -6.79
N LYS A 51 28.85 19.03 -6.30
CA LYS A 51 28.61 17.61 -6.53
C LYS A 51 27.10 17.38 -6.65
N ILE A 52 26.69 16.66 -7.69
CA ILE A 52 25.31 16.25 -7.90
C ILE A 52 25.26 14.73 -7.78
N TRP A 53 24.35 14.23 -6.95
CA TRP A 53 24.05 12.81 -6.86
C TRP A 53 22.74 12.55 -7.57
N ILE A 54 22.78 11.71 -8.61
CA ILE A 54 21.59 11.27 -9.33
C ILE A 54 21.29 9.86 -8.84
N ILE A 55 20.16 9.73 -8.15
CA ILE A 55 19.65 8.41 -7.75
C ILE A 55 18.64 8.00 -8.80
N ASN A 56 19.08 7.15 -9.72
CA ASN A 56 18.21 6.52 -10.68
C ASN A 56 17.90 5.10 -10.19
N THR A 57 16.63 4.74 -10.07
CA THR A 57 16.26 3.33 -9.94
C THR A 57 16.16 2.79 -11.37
N LEU A 58 17.06 1.87 -11.74
CA LEU A 58 16.97 1.20 -13.05
C LEU A 58 15.69 0.35 -13.16
N GLU A 59 15.17 -0.06 -12.01
CA GLU A 59 13.83 -0.59 -11.87
C GLU A 59 12.84 0.58 -11.92
N GLN A 60 11.80 0.48 -12.74
CA GLN A 60 10.69 1.44 -12.80
C GLN A 60 9.96 1.53 -11.43
N SER A 61 8.69 1.92 -11.38
CA SER A 61 7.86 1.87 -10.16
C SER A 61 8.00 0.57 -9.33
N HIS A 62 8.39 -0.54 -9.97
CA HIS A 62 8.73 -1.81 -9.34
C HIS A 62 9.90 -1.75 -8.33
N GLY A 63 10.95 -0.95 -8.54
CA GLY A 63 12.09 -0.93 -7.61
C GLY A 63 11.82 -0.20 -6.31
N LEU A 64 10.81 0.67 -6.31
CA LEU A 64 10.24 1.17 -5.08
C LEU A 64 9.64 0.02 -4.28
N THR A 65 8.92 -0.90 -4.92
CA THR A 65 8.16 -1.96 -4.25
C THR A 65 9.02 -3.18 -3.90
N SER A 66 10.04 -3.53 -4.69
CA SER A 66 10.89 -4.71 -4.47
C SER A 66 11.96 -4.52 -3.40
N GLY A 67 12.33 -3.28 -3.05
CA GLY A 67 13.39 -3.03 -2.08
C GLY A 67 13.30 -1.72 -1.30
N GLY A 68 12.75 -0.66 -1.90
CA GLY A 68 12.54 0.61 -1.18
C GLY A 68 11.56 0.45 -0.02
N ILE A 69 10.44 -0.22 -0.27
CA ILE A 69 9.35 -0.46 0.68
C ILE A 69 9.81 -1.33 1.86
N GLU A 70 10.49 -2.46 1.59
CA GLU A 70 11.04 -3.32 2.65
C GLU A 70 12.01 -2.57 3.57
N ARG A 71 12.87 -1.72 3.02
CA ARG A 71 13.79 -0.91 3.84
C ARG A 71 13.07 0.14 4.70
N ILE A 72 12.01 0.76 4.17
CA ILE A 72 11.20 1.72 4.95
C ILE A 72 10.50 0.97 6.08
N ARG A 73 9.86 -0.16 5.75
CA ARG A 73 9.17 -1.04 6.68
C ARG A 73 10.09 -1.48 7.83
N ALA A 74 11.32 -1.91 7.53
CA ALA A 74 12.30 -2.29 8.54
C ALA A 74 12.61 -1.16 9.54
N ILE A 75 12.85 0.07 9.06
CA ILE A 75 13.11 1.24 9.91
C ILE A 75 11.90 1.53 10.81
N VAL A 76 10.69 1.50 10.25
CA VAL A 76 9.47 1.76 11.02
C VAL A 76 9.23 0.66 12.06
N PHE A 77 9.43 -0.60 11.68
CA PHE A 77 9.20 -1.74 12.56
C PHE A 77 10.16 -1.75 13.76
N GLU A 78 11.41 -1.35 13.54
CA GLU A 78 12.38 -1.12 14.60
C GLU A 78 11.94 0.00 15.54
N LYS A 79 11.53 1.16 14.99
CA LYS A 79 11.12 2.34 15.77
C LYS A 79 9.86 2.15 16.61
N GLU A 80 8.83 1.50 16.05
CA GLU A 80 7.54 1.34 16.71
C GLU A 80 7.45 0.10 17.60
N GLU A 81 8.55 -0.67 17.72
CA GLU A 81 8.54 -1.97 18.38
C GLU A 81 7.36 -2.84 17.90
N TYR A 82 7.20 -2.94 16.57
CA TYR A 82 5.94 -3.34 15.92
C TYR A 82 5.29 -4.59 16.50
N LYS A 83 6.08 -5.56 17.00
CA LYS A 83 5.61 -6.78 17.66
C LYS A 83 4.72 -6.54 18.88
N LYS A 84 4.77 -5.36 19.49
CA LYS A 84 3.89 -4.95 20.60
C LYS A 84 2.48 -4.62 20.13
N ILE A 85 2.32 -4.22 18.87
CA ILE A 85 1.02 -3.94 18.26
C ILE A 85 0.57 -5.23 17.58
N LYS A 86 -0.53 -5.82 18.06
CA LYS A 86 -1.09 -7.03 17.45
C LYS A 86 -2.10 -6.63 16.37
N PRO A 87 -2.04 -7.24 15.17
CA PRO A 87 -3.06 -7.04 14.15
C PRO A 87 -4.33 -7.78 14.57
N GLU A 88 -5.29 -7.06 15.16
CA GLU A 88 -6.52 -7.65 15.73
C GLU A 88 -7.80 -7.12 15.09
N ARG A 89 -7.71 -6.03 14.31
CA ARG A 89 -8.90 -5.29 13.86
C ARG A 89 -9.35 -5.72 12.47
N TYR A 90 -10.65 -5.93 12.31
CA TYR A 90 -11.31 -6.17 11.03
C TYR A 90 -12.06 -4.91 10.63
N VAL A 91 -11.60 -4.21 9.59
CA VAL A 91 -12.04 -2.85 9.28
C VAL A 91 -12.63 -2.76 7.88
N VAL A 92 -13.76 -2.06 7.75
CA VAL A 92 -14.21 -1.50 6.48
C VAL A 92 -13.87 -0.02 6.47
N ALA A 93 -13.02 0.38 5.54
CA ALA A 93 -12.54 1.75 5.38
C ALA A 93 -12.97 2.28 4.01
N ASN A 94 -13.34 3.54 3.89
CA ASN A 94 -13.84 4.13 2.66
C ASN A 94 -13.29 5.53 2.47
N ARG A 95 -13.23 5.96 1.21
CA ARG A 95 -12.88 7.34 0.91
C ARG A 95 -14.05 8.25 1.23
N ILE A 96 -13.73 9.52 1.43
CA ILE A 96 -14.72 10.59 1.61
C ILE A 96 -15.71 10.53 0.44
N VAL A 97 -17.01 10.58 0.73
CA VAL A 97 -18.06 10.60 -0.30
C VAL A 97 -17.82 11.80 -1.23
N GLY A 98 -17.93 11.58 -2.54
CA GLY A 98 -17.57 12.61 -3.52
C GLY A 98 -16.11 12.56 -3.98
N SER A 99 -15.22 11.92 -3.20
CA SER A 99 -13.88 11.60 -3.69
C SER A 99 -13.94 10.42 -4.66
N ASN A 100 -13.13 10.45 -5.72
CA ASN A 100 -13.13 9.39 -6.74
C ASN A 100 -13.01 8.01 -6.09
N ARG A 101 -13.87 7.04 -6.48
CA ARG A 101 -13.90 5.66 -5.96
C ARG A 101 -14.22 5.62 -4.46
N PHE A 102 -15.47 5.32 -4.12
CA PHE A 102 -15.87 5.03 -2.75
C PHE A 102 -16.94 3.94 -2.76
N ILE A 103 -17.02 3.15 -1.70
CA ILE A 103 -18.09 2.19 -1.45
C ILE A 103 -19.37 3.00 -1.22
N ASP A 104 -20.41 2.75 -2.00
CA ASP A 104 -21.68 3.50 -1.96
C ASP A 104 -22.37 3.44 -0.59
N ASN A 105 -22.36 2.28 0.07
CA ASN A 105 -22.88 2.12 1.43
C ASN A 105 -21.95 1.24 2.29
N ALA A 106 -20.91 1.87 2.84
CA ALA A 106 -19.91 1.16 3.64
C ALA A 106 -20.46 0.65 4.99
N ASP A 107 -21.46 1.30 5.58
CA ASP A 107 -22.09 0.83 6.82
C ASP A 107 -22.90 -0.44 6.58
N GLU A 108 -23.60 -0.51 5.44
CA GLU A 108 -24.26 -1.73 5.01
C GLU A 108 -23.24 -2.85 4.77
N LEU A 109 -22.09 -2.55 4.17
CA LEU A 109 -21.01 -3.53 4.00
C LEU A 109 -20.53 -4.09 5.37
N VAL A 110 -20.32 -3.22 6.36
CA VAL A 110 -19.97 -3.65 7.73
C VAL A 110 -21.05 -4.56 8.30
N ARG A 111 -22.32 -4.17 8.16
CA ARG A 111 -23.47 -4.94 8.67
C ARG A 111 -23.52 -6.34 8.05
N VAL A 112 -23.45 -6.45 6.72
CA VAL A 112 -23.55 -7.74 6.03
C VAL A 112 -22.32 -8.61 6.27
N LEU A 113 -21.13 -8.03 6.38
CA LEU A 113 -19.91 -8.79 6.71
C LEU A 113 -20.01 -9.37 8.12
N ASN A 114 -20.48 -8.62 9.12
CA ASN A 114 -20.71 -9.14 10.47
C ASN A 114 -21.71 -10.30 10.53
N ILE A 115 -22.67 -10.34 9.60
CA ILE A 115 -23.69 -11.41 9.53
C ILE A 115 -23.17 -12.64 8.76
N LYS A 116 -22.44 -12.40 7.66
CA LYS A 116 -22.16 -13.43 6.64
C LYS A 116 -20.74 -13.97 6.68
N THR A 117 -19.82 -13.33 7.41
CA THR A 117 -18.45 -13.83 7.58
C THR A 117 -18.25 -14.48 8.95
N LYS A 118 -17.38 -15.48 9.00
CA LYS A 118 -16.95 -16.18 10.21
C LYS A 118 -15.60 -15.63 10.62
N LEU A 119 -15.58 -14.92 11.74
CA LEU A 119 -14.36 -14.39 12.36
C LEU A 119 -13.98 -15.21 13.59
N GLU A 120 -12.79 -14.93 14.13
CA GLU A 120 -12.37 -15.45 15.43
C GLU A 120 -13.30 -14.98 16.55
N ARG A 121 -13.34 -15.73 17.65
CA ARG A 121 -14.24 -15.46 18.78
C ARG A 121 -14.03 -14.04 19.33
N GLY A 122 -15.12 -13.26 19.35
CA GLY A 122 -15.13 -11.89 19.88
C GLY A 122 -14.72 -10.81 18.86
N ALA A 123 -14.24 -11.19 17.67
CA ALA A 123 -13.95 -10.25 16.60
C ALA A 123 -15.23 -9.80 15.89
N ARG A 124 -15.20 -8.59 15.34
CA ARG A 124 -16.27 -8.00 14.51
C ARG A 124 -15.70 -7.03 13.50
N TRP A 125 -16.39 -6.88 12.37
CA TRP A 125 -16.13 -5.80 11.43
C TRP A 125 -16.58 -4.48 12.03
N ILE A 126 -15.72 -3.46 11.90
CA ILE A 126 -16.02 -2.09 12.29
C ILE A 126 -15.83 -1.14 11.12
N ARG A 127 -16.55 -0.03 11.16
CA ARG A 127 -16.31 1.12 10.31
C ARG A 127 -15.17 1.94 10.89
N ASP A 128 -14.11 2.19 10.12
CA ASP A 128 -13.09 3.16 10.52
C ASP A 128 -12.40 3.80 9.30
N ASP A 129 -12.67 5.08 9.10
CA ASP A 129 -12.14 5.90 8.00
C ASP A 129 -10.92 6.72 8.38
N LYS A 130 -10.31 6.49 9.55
CA LYS A 130 -9.10 7.20 10.02
C LYS A 130 -7.82 6.81 9.27
N PHE A 131 -7.92 6.59 7.96
CA PHE A 131 -6.78 6.35 7.09
C PHE A 131 -6.45 7.56 6.20
N TYR A 132 -7.07 8.71 6.45
CA TYR A 132 -6.81 10.02 5.84
C TYR A 132 -6.57 11.11 6.88
N ASP A 133 -5.72 12.08 6.53
CA ASP A 133 -5.51 13.35 7.23
C ASP A 133 -5.25 13.25 8.75
N VAL A 134 -4.56 12.17 9.16
CA VAL A 134 -4.09 11.95 10.54
C VAL A 134 -2.57 12.07 10.64
N PRO A 135 -2.01 12.40 11.82
CA PRO A 135 -0.58 12.42 12.04
C PRO A 135 0.13 11.10 11.66
N ILE A 136 1.39 11.17 11.23
CA ILE A 136 2.18 10.00 10.78
C ILE A 136 2.20 8.86 11.82
N MET A 137 2.34 9.19 13.10
CA MET A 137 2.35 8.19 14.17
C MET A 137 1.00 7.46 14.29
N GLU A 138 -0.09 8.17 14.06
CA GLU A 138 -1.43 7.59 14.15
C GLU A 138 -1.73 6.73 12.93
N ILE A 139 -1.35 7.15 11.73
CA ILE A 139 -1.53 6.33 10.53
C ILE A 139 -0.71 5.04 10.64
N ILE A 140 0.53 5.09 11.12
CA ILE A 140 1.36 3.89 11.29
C ILE A 140 0.69 2.89 12.24
N LYS A 141 0.27 3.35 13.42
CA LYS A 141 -0.40 2.51 14.42
C LYS A 141 -1.75 1.99 13.92
N TYR A 142 -2.50 2.81 13.19
CA TYR A 142 -3.74 2.39 12.54
C TYR A 142 -3.48 1.19 11.64
N TRP A 143 -2.56 1.29 10.67
CA TRP A 143 -2.29 0.21 9.72
C TRP A 143 -1.65 -1.01 10.39
N MET A 144 -0.78 -0.84 11.39
CA MET A 144 -0.23 -1.96 12.18
C MET A 144 -1.32 -2.75 12.91
N SER A 145 -2.38 -2.09 13.38
CA SER A 145 -3.46 -2.74 14.13
C SER A 145 -4.43 -3.58 13.28
N LEU A 146 -4.33 -3.50 11.95
CA LEU A 146 -5.27 -4.16 11.03
C LEU A 146 -4.91 -5.63 10.83
N LYS A 147 -5.89 -6.50 11.09
CA LYS A 147 -5.85 -7.92 10.71
C LYS A 147 -6.37 -8.12 9.30
N VAL A 148 -7.53 -7.53 8.99
CA VAL A 148 -8.09 -7.50 7.63
C VAL A 148 -8.73 -6.14 7.37
N ILE A 149 -8.50 -5.56 6.20
CA ILE A 149 -9.16 -4.33 5.75
C ILE A 149 -9.92 -4.56 4.44
N VAL A 150 -11.16 -4.08 4.39
CA VAL A 150 -11.97 -4.00 3.18
C VAL A 150 -12.07 -2.52 2.79
N THR A 151 -11.60 -2.16 1.61
CA THR A 151 -11.60 -0.76 1.14
C THR A 151 -11.54 -0.68 -0.38
N VAL A 152 -11.31 0.49 -0.96
CA VAL A 152 -11.18 0.70 -2.40
C VAL A 152 -9.73 0.70 -2.87
N GLN A 153 -9.50 0.33 -4.13
CA GLN A 153 -8.18 0.43 -4.75
C GLN A 153 -7.65 1.87 -4.85
N GLY A 154 -6.33 2.04 -4.80
CA GLY A 154 -5.66 3.30 -5.07
C GLY A 154 -4.36 3.52 -4.31
N SER A 155 -3.84 4.75 -4.40
CA SER A 155 -2.57 5.13 -3.77
C SER A 155 -2.61 5.10 -2.25
N ASN A 156 -3.80 5.20 -1.62
CA ASN A 156 -3.97 5.08 -0.17
C ASN A 156 -3.57 3.70 0.36
N ILE A 157 -3.61 2.65 -0.48
CA ILE A 157 -3.22 1.30 -0.09
C ILE A 157 -1.73 1.21 0.21
N TYR A 158 -0.89 2.11 -0.31
CA TYR A 158 0.54 2.13 0.00
C TYR A 158 0.85 2.43 1.47
N ASN A 159 -0.10 2.94 2.25
CA ASN A 159 0.03 3.03 3.71
C ASN A 159 0.01 1.64 4.38
N GLY A 160 -0.42 0.59 3.67
CA GLY A 160 -0.32 -0.81 4.08
C GLY A 160 1.12 -1.29 4.31
N ILE A 161 2.13 -0.49 3.99
CA ILE A 161 3.55 -0.75 4.29
C ILE A 161 3.80 -0.99 5.77
N PHE A 162 2.91 -0.48 6.63
CA PHE A 162 2.96 -0.66 8.07
C PHE A 162 2.18 -1.88 8.58
N MET A 163 1.36 -2.54 7.75
CA MET A 163 0.62 -3.74 8.18
C MET A 163 1.56 -4.90 8.48
N HIS A 164 1.21 -5.78 9.41
CA HIS A 164 1.98 -6.99 9.66
C HIS A 164 1.94 -7.94 8.45
N GLU A 165 2.93 -8.83 8.32
CA GLU A 165 2.83 -9.92 7.35
C GLU A 165 1.66 -10.85 7.70
N LYS A 166 1.16 -11.59 6.71
CA LYS A 166 0.05 -12.54 6.85
C LYS A 166 -1.26 -11.92 7.33
N THR A 167 -1.42 -10.60 7.20
CA THR A 167 -2.72 -9.91 7.30
C THR A 167 -3.44 -9.91 5.94
N GLY A 168 -4.64 -9.34 5.89
CA GLY A 168 -5.51 -9.39 4.71
C GLY A 168 -5.97 -8.03 4.19
N MET A 169 -6.17 -7.94 2.88
CA MET A 169 -6.85 -6.84 2.21
C MET A 169 -7.90 -7.35 1.23
N VAL A 170 -9.05 -6.70 1.16
CA VAL A 170 -10.05 -6.90 0.11
C VAL A 170 -10.31 -5.56 -0.52
N LEU A 171 -9.98 -5.44 -1.80
CA LEU A 171 -10.02 -4.17 -2.50
C LEU A 171 -11.16 -4.15 -3.50
N LEU A 172 -12.04 -3.18 -3.38
CA LEU A 172 -13.02 -2.86 -4.41
C LEU A 172 -12.27 -2.25 -5.60
N PHE A 173 -12.18 -3.02 -6.67
CA PHE A 173 -11.61 -2.60 -7.94
C PHE A 173 -12.69 -1.96 -8.79
N SER A 174 -12.34 -0.90 -9.51
CA SER A 174 -13.23 -0.32 -10.52
C SER A 174 -13.30 -1.25 -11.74
N ASN A 175 -13.68 -0.74 -12.91
CA ASN A 175 -13.55 -1.45 -14.19
C ASN A 175 -12.10 -1.72 -14.65
N ARG A 176 -11.11 -1.56 -13.77
CA ARG A 176 -9.68 -1.75 -14.05
C ARG A 176 -9.03 -2.46 -12.88
N ILE A 177 -8.14 -3.39 -13.22
CA ILE A 177 -7.27 -4.08 -12.26
C ILE A 177 -6.19 -3.09 -11.78
N ASP A 178 -5.97 -3.02 -10.46
CA ASP A 178 -4.89 -2.23 -9.86
C ASP A 178 -3.66 -3.12 -9.61
N LEU A 179 -2.89 -3.37 -10.68
CA LEU A 179 -1.62 -4.12 -10.61
C LEU A 179 -0.64 -3.54 -9.58
N PRO A 180 -0.48 -2.20 -9.45
CA PRO A 180 0.38 -1.63 -8.42
C PRO A 180 0.01 -2.05 -6.99
N ASN A 181 -1.29 -2.04 -6.63
CA ASN A 181 -1.74 -2.53 -5.32
C ASN A 181 -1.52 -4.05 -5.16
N MET A 182 -1.69 -4.84 -6.23
CA MET A 182 -1.41 -6.28 -6.20
C MET A 182 0.05 -6.60 -5.95
N GLN A 183 0.95 -5.96 -6.70
CA GLN A 183 2.39 -6.11 -6.52
C GLN A 183 2.81 -5.67 -5.11
N PHE A 184 2.28 -4.55 -4.63
CA PHE A 184 2.55 -4.05 -3.29
C PHE A 184 2.20 -5.06 -2.20
N CYS A 185 1.00 -5.63 -2.22
CA CYS A 185 0.58 -6.62 -1.23
C CYS A 185 1.43 -7.90 -1.30
N THR A 186 1.83 -8.30 -2.52
CA THR A 186 2.67 -9.48 -2.75
C THR A 186 4.04 -9.32 -2.08
N HIS A 187 4.68 -8.16 -2.25
CA HIS A 187 5.98 -7.90 -1.60
C HIS A 187 5.89 -7.83 -0.08
N LEU A 188 4.78 -7.30 0.46
CA LEU A 188 4.55 -7.22 1.91
C LEU A 188 4.08 -8.53 2.56
N HIS A 189 3.91 -9.60 1.78
CA HIS A 189 3.31 -10.86 2.24
C HIS A 189 1.92 -10.67 2.89
N VAL A 190 1.11 -9.79 2.30
CA VAL A 190 -0.28 -9.52 2.71
C VAL A 190 -1.23 -10.23 1.74
N PHE A 191 -2.14 -11.04 2.26
CA PHE A 191 -3.16 -11.71 1.45
C PHE A 191 -4.11 -10.68 0.85
N MET A 192 -4.31 -10.71 -0.47
CA MET A 192 -5.19 -9.75 -1.13
C MET A 192 -6.09 -10.39 -2.17
N ILE A 193 -7.37 -9.98 -2.19
CA ILE A 193 -8.27 -10.20 -3.32
C ILE A 193 -8.83 -8.85 -3.77
N GLY A 194 -8.68 -8.55 -5.07
CA GLY A 194 -9.32 -7.42 -5.74
C GLY A 194 -10.64 -7.85 -6.36
N VAL A 195 -11.75 -7.23 -5.97
CA VAL A 195 -13.09 -7.52 -6.51
C VAL A 195 -13.42 -6.50 -7.58
N ILE A 196 -13.35 -6.94 -8.84
CA ILE A 196 -13.64 -6.09 -10.01
C ILE A 196 -15.13 -5.81 -10.10
N HIS A 197 -15.49 -4.55 -10.26
CA HIS A 197 -16.86 -4.12 -10.48
C HIS A 197 -17.01 -3.56 -11.90
N PRO A 198 -17.43 -4.40 -12.86
CA PRO A 198 -17.70 -3.97 -14.22
C PRO A 198 -18.68 -2.79 -14.23
N GLY A 199 -18.38 -1.75 -15.00
CA GLY A 199 -19.20 -0.54 -15.06
C GLY A 199 -18.84 0.55 -14.04
N ARG A 200 -17.98 0.28 -13.05
CA ARG A 200 -17.50 1.34 -12.15
C ARG A 200 -16.37 2.14 -12.80
N HIS A 201 -16.59 3.43 -13.02
CA HIS A 201 -15.56 4.34 -13.55
C HIS A 201 -14.55 4.70 -12.45
N PHE A 202 -13.25 4.60 -12.80
CA PHE A 202 -12.13 4.85 -11.90
C PHE A 202 -12.06 6.31 -11.38
N ASN A 203 -12.46 7.28 -12.20
CA ASN A 203 -12.50 8.70 -11.83
C ASN A 203 -13.95 9.17 -11.74
N CYS A 204 -14.72 8.59 -10.83
CA CYS A 204 -16.10 8.99 -10.58
C CYS A 204 -16.29 9.24 -9.08
N GLY A 205 -16.74 10.46 -8.78
CA GLY A 205 -17.12 10.91 -7.44
C GLY A 205 -18.60 10.71 -7.11
N SER A 206 -19.39 10.15 -8.02
CA SER A 206 -20.78 9.77 -7.76
C SER A 206 -20.87 8.35 -7.18
N PRO A 207 -21.91 8.05 -6.38
CA PRO A 207 -22.15 6.69 -5.88
C PRO A 207 -22.27 5.72 -7.05
N GLN A 208 -21.62 4.57 -6.92
CA GLN A 208 -21.69 3.50 -7.91
C GLN A 208 -21.99 2.18 -7.20
N PRO A 209 -22.82 1.30 -7.78
CA PRO A 209 -23.24 0.07 -7.12
C PRO A 209 -22.06 -0.82 -6.71
N THR A 210 -22.11 -1.32 -5.47
CA THR A 210 -21.17 -2.34 -4.96
C THR A 210 -21.78 -3.73 -5.08
N ASN A 211 -21.02 -4.70 -5.59
CA ASN A 211 -21.42 -6.11 -5.59
C ASN A 211 -21.14 -6.70 -4.21
N TYR A 212 -22.08 -6.53 -3.29
CA TYR A 212 -21.95 -7.01 -1.92
C TYR A 212 -21.77 -8.53 -1.84
N THR A 213 -22.37 -9.31 -2.74
CA THR A 213 -22.24 -10.77 -2.77
C THR A 213 -20.79 -11.19 -2.95
N ASP A 214 -20.13 -10.64 -3.96
CA ASP A 214 -18.72 -10.94 -4.24
C ASP A 214 -17.81 -10.38 -3.14
N MET A 215 -18.08 -9.15 -2.69
CA MET A 215 -17.32 -8.55 -1.58
C MET A 215 -17.37 -9.44 -0.33
N ILE A 216 -18.52 -9.98 0.06
CA ILE A 216 -18.65 -10.89 1.20
C ILE A 216 -17.89 -12.19 0.96
N SER A 217 -18.12 -12.82 -0.19
CA SER A 217 -17.51 -14.12 -0.53
C SER A 217 -15.99 -14.06 -0.50
N TYR A 218 -15.42 -13.07 -1.19
CA TYR A 218 -13.97 -12.89 -1.25
C TYR A 218 -13.39 -12.37 0.07
N THR A 219 -14.15 -11.58 0.84
CA THR A 219 -13.72 -11.22 2.19
C THR A 219 -13.58 -12.44 3.10
N GLN A 220 -14.54 -13.38 3.07
CA GLN A 220 -14.40 -14.62 3.84
C GLN A 220 -13.15 -15.39 3.43
N ARG A 221 -12.84 -15.48 2.13
CA ARG A 221 -11.64 -16.18 1.66
C ARG A 221 -10.35 -15.55 2.16
N VAL A 222 -10.27 -14.22 2.21
CA VAL A 222 -9.12 -13.51 2.79
C VAL A 222 -9.03 -13.76 4.29
N VAL A 223 -10.16 -13.69 5.03
CA VAL A 223 -10.20 -14.02 6.46
C VAL A 223 -9.68 -15.44 6.71
N ASP A 224 -10.14 -16.41 5.90
CA ASP A 224 -9.68 -17.79 5.99
C ASP A 224 -8.18 -17.90 5.71
N ALA A 225 -7.66 -17.20 4.69
CA ALA A 225 -6.23 -17.22 4.38
C ALA A 225 -5.37 -16.65 5.52
N VAL A 226 -5.81 -15.54 6.11
CA VAL A 226 -5.16 -14.94 7.30
C VAL A 226 -5.18 -15.90 8.48
N TYR A 227 -6.34 -16.52 8.77
CA TYR A 227 -6.48 -17.46 9.88
C TYR A 227 -5.59 -18.70 9.73
N ASN A 228 -5.48 -19.24 8.50
CA ASN A 228 -4.69 -20.45 8.24
C ASN A 228 -3.22 -20.15 7.89
N GLY A 229 -2.83 -18.88 7.74
CA GLY A 229 -1.51 -18.48 7.29
C GLY A 229 -1.20 -18.83 5.82
N GLY A 230 -2.22 -19.06 4.99
CA GLY A 230 -2.10 -19.44 3.58
C GLY A 230 -3.46 -19.69 2.90
N TRP A 231 -3.50 -19.60 1.57
CA TRP A 231 -4.70 -19.86 0.79
C TRP A 231 -5.10 -21.34 0.82
N LYS A 232 -6.37 -21.64 1.13
CA LYS A 232 -6.92 -23.01 1.04
C LYS A 232 -7.28 -23.43 -0.37
N SER A 233 -7.79 -22.49 -1.17
CA SER A 233 -8.14 -22.68 -2.58
C SER A 233 -8.08 -21.33 -3.30
N LEU A 234 -7.58 -21.36 -4.54
CA LEU A 234 -7.60 -20.24 -5.47
C LEU A 234 -8.62 -20.45 -6.59
N GLU A 235 -9.46 -21.48 -6.51
CA GLU A 235 -10.50 -21.76 -7.51
C GLU A 235 -11.41 -20.54 -7.72
N GLY A 236 -11.75 -20.27 -8.99
CA GLY A 236 -12.56 -19.13 -9.40
C GLY A 236 -11.86 -17.76 -9.30
N LEU A 237 -10.58 -17.70 -8.90
CA LEU A 237 -9.78 -16.47 -8.96
C LEU A 237 -8.90 -16.48 -10.20
N THR A 238 -8.76 -15.31 -10.83
CA THR A 238 -7.78 -15.10 -11.89
C THR A 238 -6.44 -14.77 -11.26
N GLU A 239 -5.44 -15.64 -11.43
CA GLU A 239 -4.05 -15.33 -11.12
C GLU A 239 -3.50 -14.40 -12.20
N ILE A 240 -3.02 -13.22 -11.79
CA ILE A 240 -2.50 -12.21 -12.73
C ILE A 240 -0.98 -12.14 -12.69
N LEU A 241 -0.38 -12.39 -11.52
CA LEU A 241 1.06 -12.48 -11.34
C LEU A 241 1.39 -13.95 -11.14
N GLN A 242 2.07 -14.56 -12.11
CA GLN A 242 2.61 -15.90 -11.92
C GLN A 242 3.76 -15.84 -10.93
N SER A 243 3.94 -16.92 -10.16
CA SER A 243 5.12 -17.12 -9.33
C SER A 243 6.37 -16.90 -10.18
N SER A 244 7.10 -15.81 -9.94
CA SER A 244 8.43 -15.68 -10.49
C SER A 244 9.27 -16.78 -9.82
N TYR A 245 9.76 -17.75 -10.58
CA TYR A 245 10.92 -18.55 -10.18
C TYR A 245 12.01 -17.60 -9.63
N PRO A 246 12.91 -18.01 -8.73
CA PRO A 246 14.00 -17.15 -8.30
C PRO A 246 14.85 -16.76 -9.52
N VAL A 247 14.50 -15.65 -10.17
CA VAL A 247 15.18 -15.20 -11.39
C VAL A 247 16.39 -14.43 -10.91
N THR A 248 17.55 -15.06 -11.14
CA THR A 248 18.88 -14.52 -11.45
C THR A 248 19.38 -13.35 -10.60
N ASN A 249 20.65 -13.39 -10.21
CA ASN A 249 21.25 -12.28 -9.50
C ASN A 249 20.98 -10.95 -10.24
N ILE A 250 20.85 -9.86 -9.48
CA ILE A 250 20.51 -8.53 -10.03
C ILE A 250 21.46 -8.09 -11.15
N THR A 251 22.69 -8.61 -11.20
CA THR A 251 23.66 -8.37 -12.26
C THR A 251 23.20 -8.94 -13.59
N ASP A 252 22.65 -10.15 -13.62
CA ASP A 252 22.17 -10.79 -14.84
C ASP A 252 20.92 -10.08 -15.39
N PHE A 253 20.00 -9.65 -14.52
CA PHE A 253 18.87 -8.79 -14.92
C PHE A 253 19.35 -7.48 -15.53
N ILE A 254 20.29 -6.78 -14.89
CA ILE A 254 20.84 -5.51 -15.39
C ILE A 254 21.52 -5.69 -16.75
N LEU A 255 22.29 -6.77 -16.93
CA LEU A 255 23.04 -7.01 -18.16
C LEU A 255 22.15 -7.43 -19.34
N ASN A 256 21.02 -8.08 -19.07
CA ASN A 256 20.16 -8.64 -20.10
C ASN A 256 18.80 -7.91 -20.28
N TYR A 257 18.54 -6.84 -19.51
CA TYR A 257 17.31 -6.05 -19.65
C TYR A 257 17.30 -5.29 -20.99
N THR A 258 16.73 -5.92 -22.01
CA THR A 258 16.36 -5.28 -23.27
C THR A 258 14.93 -4.77 -23.16
N ARG A 259 14.72 -3.46 -23.40
CA ARG A 259 13.38 -2.85 -23.41
C ARG A 259 12.55 -3.50 -24.51
N ILE A 260 11.64 -4.39 -24.15
CA ILE A 260 10.57 -4.80 -25.04
C ILE A 260 9.40 -3.85 -24.79
N TYR A 261 9.13 -2.97 -25.76
CA TYR A 261 7.92 -2.17 -25.78
C TYR A 261 6.75 -3.10 -26.15
N TYR A 262 5.82 -3.31 -25.21
CA TYR A 262 4.49 -3.86 -25.48
C TYR A 262 3.46 -2.76 -25.23
#